data_AF-G4QF95-F1
#
_entry.id   AF-G4QF95-F1
#
_cell.length_a   1.000
_cell.length_b   1.000
_cell.length_c   1.000
_cell.angle_alpha   90.00
_cell.angle_beta   90.00
_cell.angle_gamma   90.00
#
_symmetry.space_group_name_H-M   'P 1'
#
loop_
_entity.id
_entity.type
_entity.pdbx_description
1 polymer ?
#
loop_
_entity_poly.entity_id
_entity_poly.type
_entity_poly.pdbx_seq_one_letter_code
_entity_poly.pdbx_strand_id
1 'polypeptide(L)'
;MLAMHFDRRWLDMLLKTHKKTFSGSCQNVDYEAKVVIPEYKHKVANYFADIINGNIDDYCRRAELPLVYDNYGVEIEFKTPTQLDVHEEDQILKPSIKELLQKVGPVTFKNAYFSAQLREVYQRNSFPHLNFHIDRNVSMPTRFSIYTRDPFDEEQRFPRESSTLFIASAVGYLQAVREGLIDPNKTKGIHQSFEIFRKMNIEGLIGELIIEQRWDRPYGVGELSMLDNATEMHSSYERICATKGYRIGVRYVA
;
A
#
# COMPACT_ATOMS: atom_id res chain seq x y z
N MET A 1 14.55 -6.98 23.67
CA MET A 1 13.93 -6.71 22.36
C MET A 1 12.60 -7.46 22.34
N LEU A 2 11.47 -6.75 22.38
CA LEU A 2 10.16 -7.40 22.27
C LEU A 2 10.03 -7.99 20.86
N ALA A 3 9.73 -9.28 20.76
CA ALA A 3 9.38 -9.89 19.48
C ALA A 3 8.27 -9.08 18.83
N MET A 4 8.40 -8.79 17.55
CA MET A 4 7.42 -7.98 16.86
C MET A 4 6.11 -8.76 16.74
N HIS A 5 5.05 -8.23 17.34
CA HIS A 5 3.73 -8.87 17.44
C HIS A 5 3.11 -9.26 16.09
N PHE A 6 3.34 -8.46 15.06
CA PHE A 6 2.84 -8.69 13.70
C PHE A 6 3.82 -9.56 12.91
N ASP A 7 3.88 -10.84 13.24
CA ASP A 7 4.73 -11.84 12.59
C ASP A 7 3.94 -12.74 11.61
N ARG A 8 4.62 -13.74 11.05
CA ARG A 8 4.03 -14.73 10.16
C ARG A 8 2.85 -15.47 10.80
N ARG A 9 2.97 -15.87 12.07
CA ARG A 9 1.93 -16.65 12.75
C ARG A 9 0.67 -15.79 12.91
N TRP A 10 0.85 -14.52 13.27
CA TRP A 10 -0.24 -13.57 13.32
C TRP A 10 -0.91 -13.40 11.94
N LEU A 11 -0.11 -13.24 10.88
CA LEU A 11 -0.64 -13.11 9.53
C LEU A 11 -1.40 -14.38 9.10
N ASP A 12 -0.87 -15.56 9.35
CA ASP A 12 -1.53 -16.83 9.02
C ASP A 12 -2.89 -16.96 9.72
N MET A 13 -3.03 -16.44 10.93
CA MET A 13 -4.33 -16.38 11.62
C MET A 13 -5.28 -15.40 10.95
N LEU A 14 -4.82 -14.19 10.61
CA LEU A 14 -5.61 -13.19 9.91
C LEU A 14 -6.11 -13.71 8.55
N LEU A 15 -5.26 -14.38 7.78
CA LEU A 15 -5.59 -14.89 6.45
C LEU A 15 -6.59 -16.06 6.50
N LYS A 16 -6.61 -16.86 7.58
CA LYS A 16 -7.67 -17.86 7.81
C LYS A 16 -9.05 -17.22 8.00
N THR A 17 -9.09 -15.97 8.47
CA THR A 17 -10.31 -15.18 8.67
C THR A 17 -10.39 -13.98 7.73
N HIS A 18 -9.84 -14.07 6.52
CA HIS A 18 -9.67 -12.94 5.58
C HIS A 18 -10.94 -12.14 5.24
N LYS A 19 -12.15 -12.66 5.53
CA LYS A 19 -13.44 -11.95 5.37
C LYS A 19 -13.95 -11.26 6.65
N LYS A 20 -13.23 -11.37 7.76
CA LYS A 20 -13.63 -10.88 9.08
C LYS A 20 -12.52 -10.03 9.68
N THR A 21 -12.92 -9.13 10.58
CA THR A 21 -12.00 -8.43 11.45
C THR A 21 -11.43 -9.41 12.48
N PHE A 22 -10.12 -9.35 12.68
CA PHE A 22 -9.38 -10.01 13.74
C PHE A 22 -9.10 -9.02 14.85
N SER A 23 -9.40 -9.38 16.09
CA SER A 23 -9.07 -8.55 17.27
C SER A 23 -7.88 -9.16 18.01
N GLY A 24 -7.00 -8.30 18.51
CA GLY A 24 -5.86 -8.71 19.32
C GLY A 24 -5.38 -7.59 20.22
N SER A 25 -4.30 -7.84 20.94
CA SER A 25 -3.62 -6.85 21.78
C SER A 25 -2.12 -6.85 21.48
N CYS A 26 -1.53 -5.68 21.36
CA CYS A 26 -0.10 -5.46 21.12
C CYS A 26 0.38 -4.39 22.10
N GLN A 27 1.42 -4.67 22.88
CA GLN A 27 1.91 -3.76 23.94
C GLN A 27 0.81 -3.34 24.95
N ASN A 28 -0.13 -4.25 25.26
CA ASN A 28 -1.32 -3.99 26.09
C ASN A 28 -2.31 -2.98 25.47
N VAL A 29 -2.20 -2.70 24.18
CA VAL A 29 -3.15 -1.90 23.42
C VAL A 29 -3.96 -2.80 22.50
N ASP A 30 -5.27 -2.73 22.63
CA ASP A 30 -6.18 -3.47 21.75
C ASP A 30 -6.15 -2.89 20.33
N TYR A 31 -6.26 -3.79 19.35
CA TYR A 31 -6.35 -3.43 17.95
C TYR A 31 -7.33 -4.32 17.21
N GLU A 32 -7.78 -3.81 16.07
CA GLU A 32 -8.52 -4.56 15.06
C GLU A 32 -7.69 -4.62 13.78
N ALA A 33 -7.72 -5.75 13.09
CA ALA A 33 -7.03 -5.94 11.83
C ALA A 33 -7.92 -6.61 10.81
N LYS A 34 -7.75 -6.27 9.53
CA LYS A 34 -8.48 -6.90 8.43
C LYS A 34 -7.61 -6.97 7.19
N VAL A 35 -7.90 -7.96 6.35
CA VAL A 35 -7.50 -7.95 4.94
C VAL A 35 -8.36 -6.91 4.23
N VAL A 36 -7.75 -6.01 3.45
CA VAL A 36 -8.49 -4.93 2.79
C VAL A 36 -9.26 -5.46 1.59
N ILE A 37 -8.60 -6.26 0.74
CA ILE A 37 -9.21 -6.88 -0.43
C ILE A 37 -8.94 -8.40 -0.39
N PRO A 38 -9.90 -9.20 0.12
CA PRO A 38 -9.78 -10.64 0.09
C PRO A 38 -9.93 -11.21 -1.33
N GLU A 39 -9.35 -12.39 -1.57
CA GLU A 39 -9.46 -13.11 -2.86
C GLU A 39 -8.99 -12.27 -4.06
N TYR A 40 -8.01 -11.41 -3.85
CA TYR A 40 -7.55 -10.41 -4.80
C TYR A 40 -7.13 -11.00 -6.14
N LYS A 41 -6.34 -12.07 -6.14
CA LYS A 41 -5.93 -12.77 -7.38
C LYS A 41 -7.12 -13.16 -8.25
N HIS A 42 -8.19 -13.66 -7.63
CA HIS A 42 -9.41 -14.03 -8.36
C HIS A 42 -10.12 -12.79 -8.93
N LYS A 43 -10.23 -11.72 -8.15
CA LYS A 43 -10.80 -10.44 -8.60
C LYS A 43 -10.04 -9.86 -9.79
N VAL A 44 -8.70 -9.85 -9.73
CA VAL A 44 -7.85 -9.38 -10.84
C VAL A 44 -8.02 -10.25 -12.08
N ALA A 45 -7.99 -11.58 -11.93
CA ALA A 45 -8.17 -12.50 -13.04
C ALA A 45 -9.54 -12.32 -13.73
N ASN A 46 -10.61 -12.18 -12.96
CA ASN A 46 -11.95 -11.95 -13.50
C ASN A 46 -12.06 -10.58 -14.18
N TYR A 47 -11.54 -9.53 -13.56
CA TYR A 47 -11.63 -8.19 -14.11
C TYR A 47 -10.88 -8.09 -15.43
N PHE A 48 -9.72 -8.73 -15.57
CA PHE A 48 -8.87 -8.74 -16.78
C PHE A 48 -9.01 -10.00 -17.64
N ALA A 49 -10.15 -10.70 -17.59
CA ALA A 49 -10.37 -11.94 -18.34
C ALA A 49 -10.32 -11.78 -19.86
N ASP A 50 -10.54 -10.56 -20.38
CA ASP A 50 -10.38 -10.18 -21.79
C ASP A 50 -8.92 -10.17 -22.25
N ILE A 51 -7.97 -10.01 -21.32
CA ILE A 51 -6.52 -9.94 -21.58
C ILE A 51 -5.83 -11.23 -21.14
N ILE A 52 -6.21 -11.76 -19.98
CA ILE A 52 -5.62 -12.95 -19.38
C ILE A 52 -6.26 -14.18 -20.03
N ASN A 53 -5.62 -14.69 -21.07
CA ASN A 53 -5.98 -16.00 -21.61
C ASN A 53 -5.39 -17.11 -20.71
N GLY A 54 -6.21 -17.62 -19.79
CA GLY A 54 -5.85 -18.72 -18.88
C GLY A 54 -5.52 -18.27 -17.45
N ASN A 55 -4.46 -18.85 -16.87
CA ASN A 55 -4.07 -18.58 -15.50
C ASN A 55 -3.26 -17.26 -15.38
N ILE A 56 -3.58 -16.44 -14.37
CA ILE A 56 -2.93 -15.15 -14.14
C ILE A 56 -1.44 -15.28 -13.75
N ASP A 57 -1.06 -16.29 -12.98
CA ASP A 57 0.34 -16.52 -12.60
C ASP A 57 1.18 -16.92 -13.84
N ASP A 58 0.59 -17.66 -14.78
CA ASP A 58 1.24 -17.96 -16.07
C ASP A 58 1.41 -16.71 -16.92
N TYR A 59 0.39 -15.84 -16.94
CA TYR A 59 0.47 -14.55 -17.63
C TYR A 59 1.58 -13.69 -17.03
N CYS A 60 1.59 -13.49 -15.71
CA CYS A 60 2.61 -12.69 -15.02
C CYS A 60 4.02 -13.20 -15.32
N ARG A 61 4.25 -14.52 -15.27
CA ARG A 61 5.57 -15.10 -15.60
C ARG A 61 6.01 -14.80 -17.04
N ARG A 62 5.11 -14.93 -18.02
CA ARG A 62 5.44 -14.63 -19.44
C ARG A 62 5.72 -13.15 -19.67
N ALA A 63 4.96 -12.29 -18.98
CA ALA A 63 5.10 -10.84 -19.01
C ALA A 63 6.21 -10.31 -18.08
N GLU A 64 6.92 -11.20 -17.36
CA GLU A 64 8.01 -10.86 -16.42
C GLU A 64 7.55 -9.92 -15.28
N LEU A 65 6.30 -10.08 -14.85
CA LEU A 65 5.68 -9.31 -13.77
C LEU A 65 5.75 -10.08 -12.43
N PRO A 66 5.73 -9.37 -11.30
CA PRO A 66 5.43 -9.96 -10.01
C PRO A 66 4.12 -10.74 -10.03
N LEU A 67 4.08 -11.83 -9.26
CA LEU A 67 2.83 -12.58 -9.06
C LEU A 67 1.82 -11.73 -8.30
N VAL A 68 0.56 -11.91 -8.63
CA VAL A 68 -0.55 -11.24 -7.95
C VAL A 68 -0.78 -11.90 -6.60
N TYR A 69 -1.03 -11.08 -5.58
CA TYR A 69 -1.31 -11.55 -4.23
C TYR A 69 -2.64 -12.30 -4.15
N ASP A 70 -2.71 -13.37 -3.35
CA ASP A 70 -3.98 -14.08 -3.11
C ASP A 70 -4.97 -13.20 -2.32
N ASN A 71 -4.45 -12.37 -1.42
CA ASN A 71 -5.18 -11.34 -0.66
C ASN A 71 -4.35 -10.06 -0.69
N TYR A 72 -5.00 -8.89 -0.77
CA TYR A 72 -4.29 -7.63 -0.97
C TYR A 72 -4.64 -6.60 0.10
N GLY A 73 -3.61 -6.05 0.72
CA GLY A 73 -3.68 -5.09 1.80
C GLY A 73 -3.98 -5.69 3.16
N VAL A 74 -3.35 -5.13 4.18
CA VAL A 74 -3.76 -5.29 5.57
C VAL A 74 -3.88 -3.92 6.23
N GLU A 75 -4.99 -3.72 6.93
CA GLU A 75 -5.22 -2.55 7.78
C GLU A 75 -5.27 -2.99 9.24
N ILE A 76 -4.57 -2.27 10.10
CA ILE A 76 -4.50 -2.49 11.55
C ILE A 76 -4.83 -1.17 12.24
N GLU A 77 -5.85 -1.15 13.08
CA GLU A 77 -6.30 0.04 13.81
C GLU A 77 -6.20 -0.18 15.32
N PHE A 78 -5.38 0.65 15.98
CA PHE A 78 -5.23 0.64 17.43
C PHE A 78 -6.33 1.47 18.10
N LYS A 79 -6.86 0.95 19.21
CA LYS A 79 -7.90 1.66 19.99
C LYS A 79 -7.36 2.92 20.68
N THR A 80 -6.06 2.95 21.00
CA THR A 80 -5.39 4.13 21.55
C THR A 80 -4.14 4.50 20.74
N PRO A 81 -3.70 5.78 20.75
CA PRO A 81 -2.49 6.19 20.06
C PRO A 81 -1.31 5.31 20.45
N THR A 82 -0.67 4.68 19.47
CA THR A 82 0.37 3.67 19.69
C THR A 82 1.66 4.03 18.97
N GLN A 83 2.76 4.10 19.71
CA GLN A 83 4.07 4.24 19.10
C GLN A 83 4.49 2.91 18.46
N LEU A 84 4.91 2.95 17.20
CA LEU A 84 5.43 1.78 16.49
C LEU A 84 6.81 2.06 15.92
N ASP A 85 7.69 1.09 16.09
CA ASP A 85 8.97 1.04 15.42
C ASP A 85 8.88 -0.03 14.33
N VAL A 86 8.63 0.37 13.08
CA VAL A 86 8.51 -0.55 11.93
C VAL A 86 9.83 -0.71 11.17
N HIS A 87 10.80 0.15 11.47
CA HIS A 87 12.16 0.12 10.94
C HIS A 87 13.16 0.56 12.04
N GLU A 88 14.43 0.21 11.85
CA GLU A 88 15.55 0.61 12.70
C GLU A 88 16.04 2.03 12.32
N GLU A 89 16.90 2.63 13.15
CA GLU A 89 17.43 4.00 12.93
C GLU A 89 18.23 4.13 11.62
N ASP A 90 18.87 3.06 11.17
CA ASP A 90 19.63 2.96 9.93
C ASP A 90 18.75 2.73 8.69
N GLN A 91 17.44 2.99 8.81
CA GLN A 91 16.45 2.85 7.74
C GLN A 91 16.33 1.41 7.22
N ILE A 92 16.54 0.41 8.08
CA ILE A 92 16.26 -1.00 7.77
C ILE A 92 14.86 -1.38 8.26
N LEU A 93 13.98 -1.79 7.35
CA LEU A 93 12.64 -2.26 7.70
C LEU A 93 12.73 -3.55 8.52
N LYS A 94 11.89 -3.68 9.54
CA LYS A 94 11.89 -4.88 10.38
C LYS A 94 11.52 -6.12 9.55
N PRO A 95 12.19 -7.27 9.75
CA PRO A 95 11.97 -8.47 8.95
C PRO A 95 10.51 -8.95 8.91
N SER A 96 9.80 -8.86 10.03
CA SER A 96 8.38 -9.21 10.12
C SER A 96 7.50 -8.29 9.26
N ILE A 97 7.78 -6.97 9.21
CA ILE A 97 7.06 -6.06 8.32
C ILE A 97 7.38 -6.36 6.85
N LYS A 98 8.65 -6.64 6.52
CA LYS A 98 9.02 -7.09 5.16
C LYS A 98 8.22 -8.31 4.74
N GLU A 99 8.08 -9.29 5.62
CA GLU A 99 7.32 -10.51 5.35
C GLU A 99 5.83 -10.21 5.12
N LEU A 100 5.23 -9.30 5.90
CA LEU A 100 3.85 -8.85 5.64
C LEU A 100 3.74 -8.24 4.24
N LEU A 101 4.58 -7.26 3.90
CA LEU A 101 4.54 -6.58 2.60
C LEU A 101 4.67 -7.56 1.43
N GLN A 102 5.56 -8.55 1.56
CA GLN A 102 5.76 -9.58 0.55
C GLN A 102 4.58 -10.55 0.41
N LYS A 103 3.77 -10.72 1.46
CA LYS A 103 2.65 -11.68 1.46
C LYS A 103 1.32 -11.05 1.11
N VAL A 104 1.09 -9.79 1.46
CA VAL A 104 -0.21 -9.13 1.30
C VAL A 104 -0.14 -7.79 0.58
N GLY A 105 1.03 -7.27 0.20
CA GLY A 105 1.13 -5.92 -0.38
C GLY A 105 1.04 -4.85 0.70
N PRO A 106 0.23 -3.79 0.57
CA PRO A 106 0.37 -2.62 1.44
C PRO A 106 -0.06 -2.93 2.86
N VAL A 107 0.66 -2.38 3.83
CA VAL A 107 0.29 -2.51 5.25
C VAL A 107 0.07 -1.12 5.82
N THR A 108 -1.11 -0.91 6.41
CA THR A 108 -1.50 0.34 7.06
C THR A 108 -1.72 0.14 8.55
N PHE A 109 -1.12 1.01 9.36
CA PHE A 109 -1.40 1.18 10.78
C PHE A 109 -2.13 2.50 11.02
N LYS A 110 -3.26 2.45 11.70
CA LYS A 110 -4.08 3.60 12.08
C LYS A 110 -4.06 3.81 13.58
N ASN A 111 -4.10 5.08 13.99
CA ASN A 111 -3.85 5.52 15.35
C ASN A 111 -2.46 5.11 15.86
N ALA A 112 -1.48 5.18 14.95
CA ALA A 112 -0.11 4.79 15.18
C ALA A 112 0.85 5.90 14.74
N TYR A 113 1.98 6.02 15.42
CA TYR A 113 2.97 7.07 15.15
C TYR A 113 4.39 6.59 15.43
N PHE A 114 5.37 7.30 14.89
CA PHE A 114 6.78 7.05 15.12
C PHE A 114 7.29 7.71 16.40
N SER A 115 8.34 7.13 17.00
CA SER A 115 9.10 7.80 18.06
C SER A 115 9.61 9.17 17.61
N ALA A 116 9.89 10.07 18.56
CA ALA A 116 10.33 11.43 18.26
C ALA A 116 11.55 11.46 17.32
N GLN A 117 12.52 10.58 17.56
CA GLN A 117 13.73 10.43 16.75
C GLN A 117 13.40 10.07 15.30
N LEU A 118 12.47 9.14 15.09
CA LEU A 118 12.09 8.69 13.75
C LEU A 118 11.15 9.68 13.03
N ARG A 119 10.51 10.61 13.73
CA ARG A 119 9.65 11.64 13.11
C ARG A 119 10.44 12.69 12.33
N GLU A 120 11.71 12.94 12.66
CA GLU A 120 12.48 13.99 11.99
C GLU A 120 13.10 13.57 10.63
N VAL A 121 12.96 12.29 10.26
CA VAL A 121 13.78 11.65 9.21
C VAL A 121 13.07 11.54 7.84
N TYR A 122 11.96 12.25 7.60
CA TYR A 122 11.16 12.07 6.38
C TYR A 122 11.18 13.26 5.42
N GLN A 123 10.93 12.97 4.14
CA GLN A 123 10.69 13.95 3.08
C GLN A 123 9.19 14.25 2.97
N ARG A 124 8.81 15.46 2.54
CA ARG A 124 7.41 15.81 2.28
C ARG A 124 7.13 15.79 0.78
N ASN A 125 6.19 14.95 0.34
CA ASN A 125 5.83 14.81 -1.07
C ASN A 125 4.33 15.03 -1.33
N SER A 126 4.03 15.55 -2.52
CA SER A 126 2.71 15.49 -3.15
C SER A 126 2.87 14.68 -4.44
N PHE A 127 2.04 13.66 -4.62
CA PHE A 127 2.09 12.85 -5.82
C PHE A 127 1.06 13.35 -6.86
N PRO A 128 1.33 13.16 -8.16
CA PRO A 128 0.38 13.49 -9.20
C PRO A 128 -0.89 12.63 -9.11
N HIS A 129 -2.04 13.24 -9.41
CA HIS A 129 -3.35 12.59 -9.46
C HIS A 129 -3.42 11.52 -10.55
N LEU A 130 -3.80 10.28 -10.18
CA LEU A 130 -3.97 9.14 -11.10
C LEU A 130 -2.79 8.94 -12.07
N ASN A 131 -1.58 9.21 -11.59
CA ASN A 131 -0.34 8.77 -12.20
C ASN A 131 0.26 7.73 -11.25
N PHE A 132 0.06 6.46 -11.59
CA PHE A 132 0.54 5.35 -10.79
C PHE A 132 2.02 5.14 -11.08
N HIS A 133 2.84 5.12 -10.04
CA HIS A 133 4.29 5.01 -10.19
C HIS A 133 4.92 4.23 -9.03
N ILE A 134 6.19 3.86 -9.24
CA ILE A 134 7.08 3.39 -8.19
C ILE A 134 8.09 4.49 -7.88
N ASP A 135 8.35 4.71 -6.59
CA ASP A 135 9.35 5.70 -6.16
C ASP A 135 10.78 5.15 -6.31
N ARG A 136 10.92 3.83 -6.12
CA ARG A 136 12.21 3.14 -6.00
C ARG A 136 12.20 1.90 -6.87
N ASN A 137 13.17 1.77 -7.77
CA ASN A 137 13.28 0.54 -8.56
C ASN A 137 13.97 -0.58 -7.75
N VAL A 138 13.88 -1.81 -8.25
CA VAL A 138 14.44 -3.00 -7.59
C VAL A 138 15.96 -3.00 -7.41
N SER A 139 16.69 -2.12 -8.11
CA SER A 139 18.14 -1.98 -7.96
C SER A 139 18.54 -1.06 -6.79
N MET A 140 17.59 -0.31 -6.24
CA MET A 140 17.84 0.58 -5.10
C MET A 140 17.78 -0.21 -3.79
N PRO A 141 18.74 -0.02 -2.87
CA PRO A 141 18.78 -0.76 -1.60
C PRO A 141 17.58 -0.42 -0.70
N THR A 142 17.08 0.82 -0.78
CA THR A 142 15.89 1.29 -0.04
C THR A 142 14.63 1.19 -0.90
N ARG A 143 14.15 -0.04 -1.09
CA ARG A 143 13.03 -0.33 -2.01
C ARG A 143 11.64 -0.20 -1.39
N PHE A 144 11.53 -0.11 -0.07
CA PHE A 144 10.24 0.01 0.60
C PHE A 144 9.94 1.49 0.84
N SER A 145 8.69 1.90 0.58
CA SER A 145 8.22 3.25 0.90
C SER A 145 7.36 3.18 2.16
N ILE A 146 7.53 4.16 3.06
CA ILE A 146 6.65 4.40 4.20
C ILE A 146 6.08 5.80 4.08
N TYR A 147 4.77 5.90 3.99
CA TYR A 147 3.98 7.12 4.02
C TYR A 147 3.47 7.37 5.43
N THR A 148 3.56 8.62 5.90
CA THR A 148 3.19 8.98 7.26
C THR A 148 2.31 10.22 7.29
N ARG A 149 1.26 10.13 8.10
CA ARG A 149 0.56 11.28 8.65
C ARG A 149 0.93 11.39 10.12
N ASP A 150 1.81 12.33 10.44
CA ASP A 150 2.33 12.55 11.78
C ASP A 150 1.32 13.38 12.63
N PRO A 151 0.80 12.83 13.74
CA PRO A 151 -0.18 13.55 14.55
C PRO A 151 0.41 14.73 15.34
N PHE A 152 1.73 14.87 15.37
CA PHE A 152 2.44 15.94 16.08
C PHE A 152 2.95 17.03 15.15
N ASP A 153 2.89 16.80 13.84
CA ASP A 153 3.26 17.80 12.85
C ASP A 153 2.17 18.86 12.70
N GLU A 154 2.55 20.13 12.58
CA GLU A 154 1.61 21.26 12.55
C GLU A 154 0.59 21.18 11.41
N GLU A 155 0.98 20.59 10.27
CA GLU A 155 0.16 20.42 9.08
C GLU A 155 -0.51 19.04 9.07
N GLN A 156 0.26 17.97 9.30
CA GLN A 156 -0.26 16.60 9.15
C GLN A 156 -1.21 16.15 10.27
N ARG A 157 -1.25 16.87 11.39
CA ARG A 157 -2.25 16.61 12.45
C ARG A 157 -3.68 16.83 11.97
N PHE A 158 -3.93 17.62 10.92
CA PHE A 158 -5.27 17.84 10.37
C PHE A 158 -5.68 16.76 9.36
N PRO A 159 -6.98 16.47 9.19
CA PRO A 159 -7.45 15.58 8.13
C PRO A 159 -7.02 16.07 6.75
N ARG A 160 -6.56 15.16 5.89
CA ARG A 160 -6.19 15.44 4.50
C ARG A 160 -7.35 15.08 3.58
N GLU A 161 -7.56 15.90 2.55
CA GLU A 161 -8.67 15.71 1.60
C GLU A 161 -8.32 14.74 0.45
N SER A 162 -7.03 14.60 0.13
CA SER A 162 -6.52 13.65 -0.86
C SER A 162 -6.08 12.35 -0.21
N SER A 163 -6.31 11.23 -0.88
CA SER A 163 -5.89 9.89 -0.48
C SER A 163 -4.67 9.41 -1.28
N THR A 164 -4.10 8.28 -0.85
CA THR A 164 -3.14 7.52 -1.64
C THR A 164 -3.81 6.24 -2.12
N LEU A 165 -3.68 5.93 -3.41
CA LEU A 165 -4.12 4.66 -3.99
C LEU A 165 -2.95 3.70 -4.09
N PHE A 166 -3.20 2.42 -3.85
CA PHE A 166 -2.24 1.34 -4.05
C PHE A 166 -2.84 0.27 -4.96
N ILE A 167 -2.01 -0.20 -5.90
CA ILE A 167 -2.31 -1.34 -6.76
C ILE A 167 -1.08 -2.24 -6.87
N ALA A 168 -1.28 -3.54 -7.09
CA ALA A 168 -0.20 -4.42 -7.51
C ALA A 168 0.33 -3.98 -8.89
N SER A 169 1.64 -4.02 -9.13
CA SER A 169 2.24 -3.60 -10.40
C SER A 169 1.70 -4.36 -11.61
N ALA A 170 1.29 -5.63 -11.42
CA ALA A 170 0.62 -6.41 -12.45
C ALA A 170 -0.74 -5.79 -12.88
N VAL A 171 -1.50 -5.20 -11.94
CA VAL A 171 -2.75 -4.48 -12.27
C VAL A 171 -2.45 -3.23 -13.07
N GLY A 172 -1.42 -2.48 -12.70
CA GLY A 172 -0.99 -1.30 -13.46
C GLY A 172 -0.62 -1.66 -14.90
N TYR A 173 0.14 -2.73 -15.08
CA TYR A 173 0.50 -3.25 -16.40
C TYR A 173 -0.73 -3.72 -17.20
N LEU A 174 -1.61 -4.54 -16.61
CA LEU A 174 -2.81 -5.06 -17.28
C LEU A 174 -3.75 -3.93 -17.69
N GLN A 175 -3.92 -2.92 -16.85
CA GLN A 175 -4.71 -1.74 -17.19
C GLN A 175 -4.06 -0.94 -18.32
N ALA A 176 -2.74 -0.78 -18.33
CA ALA A 176 -2.03 -0.12 -19.43
C ALA A 176 -2.18 -0.87 -20.76
N VAL A 177 -2.20 -2.21 -20.74
CA VAL A 177 -2.54 -3.02 -21.92
C VAL A 177 -3.98 -2.76 -22.37
N ARG A 178 -4.95 -2.80 -21.44
CA ARG A 178 -6.37 -2.56 -21.73
C ARG A 178 -6.61 -1.20 -22.39
N GLU A 179 -5.92 -0.18 -21.91
CA GLU A 179 -6.03 1.19 -22.41
C GLU A 179 -5.22 1.43 -23.69
N GLY A 180 -4.50 0.41 -24.19
CA GLY A 180 -3.68 0.51 -25.40
C GLY A 180 -2.42 1.35 -25.22
N LEU A 181 -1.96 1.55 -23.99
CA LEU A 181 -0.75 2.32 -23.68
C LEU A 181 0.54 1.52 -23.92
N ILE A 182 0.46 0.19 -23.83
CA ILE A 182 1.58 -0.73 -24.08
C ILE A 182 1.14 -1.93 -24.92
N ASP A 183 2.08 -2.48 -25.71
CA ASP A 183 1.90 -3.72 -26.47
C ASP A 183 2.51 -4.89 -25.68
N PRO A 184 1.70 -5.84 -25.15
CA PRO A 184 2.20 -6.90 -24.30
C PRO A 184 3.12 -7.91 -25.01
N ASN A 185 3.23 -7.86 -26.34
CA ASN A 185 4.18 -8.69 -27.10
C ASN A 185 5.57 -8.05 -27.22
N LYS A 186 5.68 -6.74 -26.99
CA LYS A 186 6.93 -5.97 -27.14
C LYS A 186 7.46 -5.45 -25.81
N THR A 187 6.55 -5.28 -24.86
CA THR A 187 6.81 -4.67 -23.57
C THR A 187 6.61 -5.72 -22.50
N LYS A 188 7.52 -5.77 -21.52
CA LYS A 188 7.49 -6.71 -20.40
C LYS A 188 8.05 -6.05 -19.14
N GLY A 189 7.78 -6.65 -17.99
CA GLY A 189 8.31 -6.21 -16.71
C GLY A 189 7.56 -5.03 -16.12
N ILE A 190 8.05 -4.58 -14.98
CA ILE A 190 7.49 -3.44 -14.25
C ILE A 190 7.95 -2.14 -14.92
N HIS A 191 7.00 -1.24 -15.17
CA HIS A 191 7.30 0.11 -15.61
C HIS A 191 7.35 1.07 -14.43
N GLN A 192 8.14 2.13 -14.58
CA GLN A 192 8.28 3.12 -13.53
C GLN A 192 6.99 3.90 -13.27
N SER A 193 6.19 4.17 -14.31
CA SER A 193 4.92 4.89 -14.18
C SER A 193 3.94 4.57 -15.30
N PHE A 194 2.65 4.75 -14.98
CA PHE A 194 1.52 4.65 -15.90
C PHE A 194 0.49 5.75 -15.60
N GLU A 195 -0.01 6.39 -16.66
CA GLU A 195 -1.15 7.32 -16.59
C GLU A 195 -2.45 6.58 -16.94
N ILE A 196 -2.85 5.67 -16.06
CA ILE A 196 -4.01 4.78 -16.23
C ILE A 196 -5.22 5.27 -15.44
N PHE A 197 -6.40 4.75 -15.81
CA PHE A 197 -7.71 5.08 -15.23
C PHE A 197 -8.22 6.51 -15.45
N ARG A 198 -7.51 7.35 -16.20
CA ARG A 198 -7.86 8.77 -16.40
C ARG A 198 -9.23 9.02 -17.06
N LYS A 199 -9.72 8.06 -17.83
CA LYS A 199 -10.96 8.18 -18.61
C LYS A 199 -12.14 7.43 -17.99
N MET A 200 -11.99 6.91 -16.77
CA MET A 200 -13.05 6.15 -16.11
C MET A 200 -13.26 6.54 -14.66
N ASN A 201 -14.47 6.31 -14.16
CA ASN A 201 -14.74 6.39 -12.73
C ASN A 201 -14.15 5.15 -12.05
N ILE A 202 -13.20 5.36 -11.14
CA ILE A 202 -12.54 4.29 -10.38
C ILE A 202 -13.24 3.92 -9.08
N GLU A 203 -14.32 4.60 -8.68
CA GLU A 203 -15.01 4.36 -7.41
C GLU A 203 -15.43 2.89 -7.25
N GLY A 204 -15.90 2.25 -8.34
CA GLY A 204 -16.25 0.84 -8.35
C GLY A 204 -15.06 -0.14 -8.29
N LEU A 205 -13.83 0.37 -8.45
CA LEU A 205 -12.60 -0.43 -8.35
C LEU A 205 -11.95 -0.32 -6.98
N ILE A 206 -12.29 0.71 -6.19
CA ILE A 206 -11.79 0.89 -4.83
C ILE A 206 -12.40 -0.20 -3.94
N GLY A 207 -11.53 -0.95 -3.24
CA GLY A 207 -11.92 -2.13 -2.45
C GLY A 207 -12.05 -3.42 -3.26
N GLU A 208 -11.99 -3.35 -4.60
CA GLU A 208 -12.04 -4.51 -5.50
C GLU A 208 -10.67 -4.82 -6.12
N LEU A 209 -10.01 -3.78 -6.64
CA LEU A 209 -8.69 -3.86 -7.27
C LEU A 209 -7.71 -2.83 -6.71
N ILE A 210 -8.23 -1.75 -6.12
CA ILE A 210 -7.45 -0.60 -5.66
C ILE A 210 -7.68 -0.44 -4.17
N ILE A 211 -6.60 -0.38 -3.39
CA ILE A 211 -6.68 0.05 -1.99
C ILE A 211 -6.59 1.55 -1.96
N GLU A 212 -7.49 2.19 -1.24
CA GLU A 212 -7.40 3.62 -0.94
C GLU A 212 -7.04 3.82 0.53
N GLN A 213 -5.85 4.37 0.77
CA GLN A 213 -5.48 4.91 2.07
C GLN A 213 -5.93 6.37 2.15
N ARG A 214 -7.09 6.56 2.78
CA ARG A 214 -7.58 7.88 3.17
C ARG A 214 -6.78 8.39 4.35
N TRP A 215 -6.36 9.64 4.26
CA TRP A 215 -5.58 10.34 5.28
C TRP A 215 -6.45 11.34 6.06
N ASP A 216 -7.73 11.00 6.24
CA ASP A 216 -8.79 11.91 6.68
C ASP A 216 -9.28 11.61 8.10
N ARG A 217 -8.52 10.81 8.86
CA ARG A 217 -8.80 10.60 10.29
C ARG A 217 -8.87 11.93 11.06
N PRO A 218 -9.59 12.00 12.19
CA PRO A 218 -9.68 13.20 13.01
C PRO A 218 -8.34 13.82 13.40
N TYR A 219 -8.40 15.06 13.89
CA TYR A 219 -7.22 15.80 14.35
C TYR A 219 -6.38 14.97 15.33
N GLY A 220 -5.06 14.94 15.13
CA GLY A 220 -4.12 14.29 16.04
C GLY A 220 -4.11 12.76 15.98
N VAL A 221 -4.74 12.14 14.98
CA VAL A 221 -4.63 10.69 14.73
C VAL A 221 -3.49 10.42 13.77
N GLY A 222 -2.52 9.60 14.21
CA GLY A 222 -1.39 9.19 13.38
C GLY A 222 -1.73 8.02 12.47
N GLU A 223 -1.16 8.02 11.27
CA GLU A 223 -1.33 6.95 10.29
C GLU A 223 0.00 6.63 9.59
N LEU A 224 0.31 5.34 9.44
CA LEU A 224 1.48 4.83 8.74
C LEU A 224 1.00 3.89 7.64
N SER A 225 1.47 4.05 6.41
CA SER A 225 1.21 3.11 5.31
C SER A 225 2.52 2.73 4.63
N MET A 226 2.67 1.47 4.26
CA MET A 226 3.92 0.97 3.69
C MET A 226 3.65 0.10 2.47
N LEU A 227 4.59 0.07 1.52
CA LEU A 227 4.55 -0.78 0.34
C LEU A 227 5.95 -1.25 -0.07
N ASP A 228 6.02 -2.33 -0.86
CA ASP A 228 7.23 -2.76 -1.57
C ASP A 228 7.18 -2.28 -3.03
N ASN A 229 8.07 -1.35 -3.41
CA ASN A 229 8.09 -0.83 -4.78
C ASN A 229 8.48 -1.89 -5.84
N ALA A 230 8.98 -3.06 -5.41
CA ALA A 230 9.24 -4.18 -6.31
C ALA A 230 7.96 -4.85 -6.84
N THR A 231 6.82 -4.66 -6.19
CA THR A 231 5.58 -5.39 -6.49
C THR A 231 4.35 -4.49 -6.57
N GLU A 232 4.47 -3.22 -6.21
CA GLU A 232 3.35 -2.31 -6.02
C GLU A 232 3.59 -0.94 -6.65
N MET A 233 2.50 -0.32 -7.08
CA MET A 233 2.47 1.06 -7.56
C MET A 233 1.50 1.87 -6.72
N HIS A 234 1.74 3.17 -6.65
CA HIS A 234 0.89 4.07 -5.90
C HIS A 234 0.64 5.38 -6.65
N SER A 235 -0.41 6.09 -6.25
CA SER A 235 -0.76 7.40 -6.81
C SER A 235 -1.49 8.25 -5.78
N SER A 236 -1.52 9.58 -5.96
CA SER A 236 -2.48 10.40 -5.22
C SER A 236 -3.84 10.34 -5.88
N TYR A 237 -4.89 10.46 -5.07
CA TYR A 237 -6.25 10.58 -5.54
C TYR A 237 -6.94 11.78 -4.88
N GLU A 238 -7.42 12.66 -5.73
CA GLU A 238 -8.08 13.91 -5.38
C GLU A 238 -9.56 13.73 -5.69
N ARG A 239 -10.35 13.36 -4.68
CA ARG A 239 -11.80 13.19 -4.82
C ARG A 239 -12.49 14.51 -5.19
N ILE A 240 -11.93 15.61 -4.70
CA ILE A 240 -12.37 16.97 -4.98
C ILE A 240 -11.26 17.64 -5.78
N CYS A 241 -11.48 17.81 -7.09
CA CYS A 241 -10.47 18.29 -8.05
C CYS A 241 -9.92 19.71 -7.77
N ALA A 242 -10.49 20.41 -6.79
CA ALA A 242 -10.13 21.79 -6.42
C ALA A 242 -9.14 21.89 -5.25
N THR A 243 -8.87 20.80 -4.52
CA THR A 243 -8.06 20.85 -3.30
C THR A 243 -6.86 19.93 -3.38
N LYS A 244 -5.68 20.54 -3.57
CA LYS A 244 -4.42 19.86 -3.35
C LYS A 244 -4.26 19.69 -1.84
N GLY A 245 -4.45 18.46 -1.34
CA GLY A 245 -4.15 18.15 0.06
C GLY A 245 -2.68 18.45 0.39
N TYR A 246 -2.35 18.58 1.67
CA TYR A 246 -0.97 18.82 2.10
C TYR A 246 -0.02 17.68 1.69
N ARG A 247 1.28 17.97 1.75
CA ARG A 247 2.34 17.00 1.45
C ARG A 247 2.43 15.93 2.55
N ILE A 248 2.32 14.66 2.16
CA ILE A 248 2.43 13.53 3.09
C ILE A 248 3.91 13.27 3.42
N GLY A 249 4.20 12.77 4.62
CA GLY A 249 5.55 12.34 4.96
C GLY A 249 5.91 11.06 4.22
N VAL A 250 7.14 10.96 3.72
CA VAL A 250 7.65 9.83 2.94
C VAL A 250 9.07 9.51 3.38
N ARG A 251 9.36 8.23 3.55
CA ARG A 251 10.71 7.72 3.77
C ARG A 251 10.91 6.43 2.98
N TYR A 252 12.14 6.22 2.54
CA TYR A 252 12.54 5.02 1.81
C TYR A 252 13.47 4.19 2.70
N VAL A 253 13.12 2.92 2.91
CA VAL A 253 13.82 2.01 3.82
C VAL A 253 14.22 0.73 3.09
N ALA A 254 15.27 0.07 3.59
CA ALA A 254 15.86 -1.14 3.03
C ALA A 254 15.21 -2.42 3.56
#